data_AF-A0A0S3T3Q0-F1
#
_entry.id   AF-A0A0S3T3Q0-F1
#
_cell.length_a   1.000
_cell.length_b   1.000
_cell.length_c   1.000
_cell.angle_alpha   90.00
_cell.angle_beta   90.00
_cell.angle_gamma   90.00
#
_symmetry.space_group_name_H-M   'P 1'
#
loop_
_entity.id
_entity.type
_entity.pdbx_description
1 polymer ?
#
loop_
_entity_poly.entity_id
_entity_poly.type
_entity_poly.pdbx_seq_one_letter_code
_entity_poly.pdbx_strand_id
1 'polypeptide(L)'
;MTGIDVPAANLPILTEKNWNRWNTQMRVLFRFQDVSDVVEGNGLELDLGASEDQKAAVRRKDNKALFLIHQCVDDTHFEKIQNAITAREAWSILVRCHAGGENIKKVKLQTLRRQYSYCRWKIVIKLVNTSTRF
;
A
#
# COMPACT_ATOMS: atom_id res chain seq x y z
N MET A 1 -2.65 -34.26 -6.08
CA MET A 1 -3.24 -33.01 -6.60
C MET A 1 -4.42 -32.65 -5.71
N THR A 2 -4.16 -32.17 -4.49
CA THR A 2 -5.21 -31.59 -3.66
C THR A 2 -5.30 -30.13 -4.04
N GLY A 3 -6.46 -29.74 -4.56
CA GLY A 3 -6.79 -28.37 -4.89
C GLY A 3 -6.44 -27.44 -3.73
N ILE A 4 -6.06 -26.23 -4.07
CA ILE A 4 -5.86 -25.15 -3.11
C ILE A 4 -7.25 -24.86 -2.53
N ASP A 5 -7.64 -25.61 -1.51
CA ASP A 5 -8.76 -25.25 -0.64
C ASP A 5 -8.27 -24.14 0.29
N VAL A 6 -7.97 -22.98 -0.30
CA VAL A 6 -8.10 -21.73 0.45
C VAL A 6 -9.60 -21.58 0.63
N PRO A 7 -10.13 -21.64 1.86
CA PRO A 7 -11.55 -21.41 2.06
C PRO A 7 -11.83 -20.00 1.53
N ALA A 8 -12.58 -19.91 0.44
CA ALA A 8 -13.02 -18.64 -0.15
C ALA A 8 -13.80 -17.77 0.86
N ALA A 9 -14.12 -18.31 2.04
CA ALA A 9 -15.00 -17.74 3.03
C ALA A 9 -14.46 -16.51 3.79
N ASN A 10 -13.16 -16.14 3.75
CA ASN A 10 -12.66 -14.99 4.55
C ASN A 10 -11.46 -14.24 3.94
N LEU A 11 -11.33 -14.16 2.61
CA LEU A 11 -10.29 -13.33 2.02
C LEU A 11 -10.56 -11.84 2.32
N PRO A 12 -9.53 -11.06 2.70
CA PRO A 12 -9.72 -9.65 2.99
C PRO A 12 -10.06 -8.92 1.69
N ILE A 13 -11.23 -8.29 1.61
CA ILE A 13 -11.60 -7.46 0.46
C ILE A 13 -11.18 -6.03 0.71
N LEU A 14 -10.41 -5.46 -0.22
CA LEU A 14 -10.00 -4.06 -0.18
C LEU A 14 -11.21 -3.18 -0.49
N THR A 15 -11.44 -2.22 0.39
CA THR A 15 -12.39 -1.13 0.23
C THR A 15 -11.65 0.19 0.44
N GLU A 16 -12.28 1.31 0.11
CA GLU A 16 -11.67 2.63 0.30
C GLU A 16 -11.27 2.94 1.76
N LYS A 17 -11.89 2.29 2.75
CA LYS A 17 -11.75 2.64 4.17
C LYS A 17 -10.81 1.72 4.95
N ASN A 18 -10.48 0.54 4.45
CA ASN A 18 -9.82 -0.51 5.23
C ASN A 18 -8.36 -0.78 4.82
N TRP A 19 -7.73 0.10 4.03
CA TRP A 19 -6.36 -0.07 3.51
C TRP A 19 -5.35 -0.60 4.53
N ASN A 20 -5.23 0.02 5.71
CA ASN A 20 -4.22 -0.39 6.71
C ASN A 20 -4.40 -1.83 7.19
N ARG A 21 -5.66 -2.24 7.43
CA ARG A 21 -6.00 -3.61 7.85
C ARG A 21 -5.76 -4.58 6.71
N TRP A 22 -6.28 -4.26 5.52
CA TRP A 22 -6.16 -5.07 4.32
C TRP A 22 -4.70 -5.31 3.93
N ASN A 23 -3.89 -4.24 3.87
CA ASN A 23 -2.46 -4.31 3.57
C ASN A 23 -1.72 -5.23 4.54
N THR A 24 -2.02 -5.14 5.84
CA THR A 24 -1.40 -6.02 6.85
C THR A 24 -1.78 -7.48 6.62
N GLN A 25 -3.06 -7.77 6.37
CA GLN A 25 -3.55 -9.13 6.10
C GLN A 25 -2.97 -9.71 4.80
N MET A 26 -2.91 -8.92 3.74
CA MET A 26 -2.36 -9.34 2.44
C MET A 26 -0.87 -9.68 2.53
N ARG A 27 -0.07 -8.89 3.26
CA ARG A 27 1.35 -9.21 3.46
C ARG A 27 1.56 -10.52 4.20
N VAL A 28 0.70 -10.86 5.15
CA VAL A 28 0.72 -12.17 5.80
C VAL A 28 0.31 -13.27 4.83
N LEU A 29 -0.72 -13.04 4.01
CA LEU A 29 -1.19 -13.99 3.01
C LEU A 29 -0.10 -14.32 1.98
N PHE A 30 0.63 -13.32 1.46
CA PHE A 30 1.71 -13.56 0.52
C PHE A 30 2.85 -14.40 1.11
N ARG A 31 3.20 -14.18 2.38
CA ARG A 31 4.19 -15.02 3.07
C ARG A 31 3.69 -16.44 3.28
N PHE A 32 2.43 -16.60 3.69
CA PHE A 32 1.80 -17.90 3.87
C PHE A 32 1.73 -18.69 2.55
N GLN A 33 1.49 -18.00 1.43
CA GLN A 33 1.38 -18.60 0.11
C GLN A 33 2.73 -18.74 -0.63
N ASP A 34 3.83 -18.33 0.00
CA ASP A 34 5.20 -18.30 -0.54
C ASP A 34 5.35 -17.50 -1.86
N VAL A 35 4.71 -16.33 -1.91
CA VAL A 35 4.73 -15.42 -3.07
C VAL A 35 5.16 -13.98 -2.71
N SER A 36 5.70 -13.77 -1.51
CA SER A 36 6.11 -12.42 -1.08
C SER A 36 7.30 -11.88 -1.89
N ASP A 37 8.15 -12.77 -2.40
CA ASP A 37 9.32 -12.50 -3.24
C ASP A 37 8.95 -11.81 -4.57
N VAL A 38 7.92 -12.32 -5.26
CA VAL A 38 7.42 -11.73 -6.53
C VAL A 38 6.73 -10.38 -6.31
N VAL A 39 6.11 -10.15 -5.15
CA VAL A 39 5.37 -8.93 -4.85
C VAL A 39 6.29 -7.80 -4.38
N GLU A 40 7.19 -8.08 -3.44
CA GLU A 40 8.08 -7.07 -2.84
C GLU A 40 9.34 -6.83 -3.69
N GLY A 41 9.63 -7.68 -4.67
CA GLY A 41 10.68 -7.47 -5.66
C GLY A 41 12.10 -7.65 -5.12
N ASN A 42 12.21 -8.22 -3.93
CA ASN A 42 13.42 -8.57 -3.21
C ASN A 42 13.84 -10.00 -3.58
N GLY A 43 14.48 -10.16 -4.74
CA GLY A 43 15.26 -11.37 -5.05
C GLY A 43 14.94 -12.13 -6.34
N LEU A 44 14.23 -11.51 -7.30
CA LEU A 44 13.89 -12.16 -8.57
C LEU A 44 14.42 -11.41 -9.80
N GLU A 45 15.62 -10.83 -9.69
CA GLU A 45 16.43 -10.63 -10.89
C GLU A 45 16.95 -12.01 -11.30
N LEU A 46 16.21 -12.67 -12.18
CA LEU A 46 16.72 -13.84 -12.86
C LEU A 46 17.93 -13.40 -13.67
N ASP A 47 19.09 -13.97 -13.34
CA ASP A 47 20.31 -13.78 -14.11
C ASP A 47 20.06 -14.14 -15.59
N LEU A 48 20.79 -13.51 -16.52
CA LEU A 48 20.67 -13.78 -17.96
C LEU A 48 20.92 -15.27 -18.29
N GLY A 49 21.61 -16.00 -17.41
CA GLY A 49 21.84 -17.45 -17.46
C GLY A 49 20.79 -18.33 -16.75
N ALA A 50 19.70 -17.77 -16.22
CA ALA A 50 18.68 -18.53 -15.52
C ALA A 50 18.01 -19.58 -16.44
N SER A 51 17.91 -20.82 -15.94
CA SER A 51 17.24 -21.92 -16.66
C SER A 51 15.77 -21.57 -16.95
N GLU A 52 15.22 -22.10 -18.04
CA GLU A 52 13.79 -21.95 -18.35
C GLU A 52 12.89 -22.46 -17.22
N ASP A 53 13.33 -23.48 -16.48
CA ASP A 53 12.59 -24.00 -15.32
C ASP A 53 12.49 -22.95 -14.19
N GLN A 54 13.56 -22.18 -13.97
CA GLN A 54 13.57 -21.10 -12.98
C GLN A 54 12.65 -19.95 -13.43
N LYS A 55 12.72 -19.55 -14.70
CA LYS A 55 11.80 -18.55 -15.27
C LYS A 55 10.33 -19.00 -15.20
N ALA A 56 10.06 -20.27 -15.44
CA ALA A 56 8.72 -20.82 -15.32
C ALA A 56 8.23 -20.83 -13.86
N ALA A 57 9.09 -21.16 -12.90
CA ALA A 57 8.76 -21.11 -11.47
C ALA A 57 8.39 -19.68 -11.01
N VAL A 58 9.17 -18.68 -11.43
CA VAL A 58 8.89 -17.27 -11.12
C VAL A 58 7.57 -16.81 -11.73
N ARG A 59 7.33 -17.11 -13.01
CA ARG A 59 6.05 -16.81 -13.69
C ARG A 59 4.85 -17.45 -12.97
N ARG A 60 4.99 -18.69 -12.49
CA ARG A 60 3.94 -19.37 -11.72
C ARG A 60 3.66 -18.68 -10.38
N LYS A 61 4.71 -18.27 -9.66
CA LYS A 61 4.55 -17.51 -8.40
C LYS A 61 3.91 -16.14 -8.64
N ASP A 62 4.35 -15.42 -9.68
CA ASP A 62 3.81 -14.10 -10.03
C ASP A 62 2.32 -14.19 -10.39
N ASN A 63 1.94 -15.15 -11.25
CA ASN A 63 0.54 -15.40 -11.57
C ASN A 63 -0.30 -15.77 -10.33
N LYS A 64 0.27 -16.55 -9.40
CA LYS A 64 -0.39 -16.90 -8.13
C LYS A 64 -0.61 -15.66 -7.25
N ALA A 65 0.39 -14.79 -7.14
CA ALA A 65 0.27 -13.54 -6.40
C ALA A 65 -0.76 -12.59 -7.03
N LEU A 66 -0.73 -12.45 -8.36
CA LEU A 66 -1.66 -11.59 -9.11
C LEU A 66 -3.10 -12.08 -8.92
N PHE A 67 -3.33 -13.39 -8.99
CA PHE A 67 -4.63 -13.99 -8.69
C PHE A 67 -5.10 -13.67 -7.27
N LEU A 68 -4.23 -13.82 -6.25
CA LEU A 68 -4.58 -13.48 -4.87
C LEU A 68 -4.95 -12.00 -4.71
N ILE A 69 -4.24 -11.10 -5.39
CA ILE A 69 -4.56 -9.67 -5.40
C ILE A 69 -5.95 -9.46 -5.99
N HIS A 70 -6.25 -10.03 -7.15
CA HIS A 70 -7.56 -9.89 -7.80
C HIS A 70 -8.71 -10.42 -6.94
N GLN A 71 -8.52 -11.51 -6.19
CA GLN A 71 -9.55 -12.04 -5.29
C GLN A 71 -9.77 -11.20 -4.03
N CYS A 72 -8.80 -10.33 -3.69
CA CYS A 72 -8.81 -9.55 -2.46
C CYS A 72 -9.15 -8.07 -2.70
N VAL A 73 -9.67 -7.69 -3.87
CA VAL A 73 -10.05 -6.31 -4.19
C VAL A 73 -11.53 -6.21 -4.57
N ASP A 74 -12.15 -5.06 -4.31
CA ASP A 74 -13.47 -4.74 -4.88
C ASP A 74 -13.35 -4.34 -6.36
N ASP A 75 -14.49 -4.23 -7.05
CA ASP A 75 -14.54 -3.91 -8.48
C ASP A 75 -13.82 -2.59 -8.82
N THR A 76 -13.97 -1.57 -7.96
CA THR A 76 -13.34 -0.25 -8.15
C THR A 76 -11.82 -0.32 -8.08
N HIS A 77 -11.26 -1.14 -7.19
CA HIS A 77 -9.82 -1.35 -7.10
C HIS A 77 -9.32 -2.30 -8.19
N PHE A 78 -10.14 -3.28 -8.60
CA PHE A 78 -9.84 -4.17 -9.72
C PHE A 78 -9.63 -3.38 -11.02
N GLU A 79 -10.53 -2.46 -11.35
CA GLU A 79 -10.41 -1.60 -12.54
C GLU A 79 -9.10 -0.80 -12.60
N LYS A 80 -8.55 -0.42 -11.44
CA LYS A 80 -7.26 0.32 -11.35
C LYS A 80 -6.05 -0.56 -11.65
N ILE A 81 -6.14 -1.86 -11.39
CA ILE A 81 -5.03 -2.80 -11.53
C ILE A 81 -5.19 -3.77 -12.72
N GLN A 82 -6.32 -3.72 -13.44
CA GLN A 82 -6.63 -4.68 -14.52
C GLN A 82 -5.57 -4.75 -15.64
N ASN A 83 -4.82 -3.65 -15.85
CA ASN A 83 -3.77 -3.57 -16.86
C ASN A 83 -2.38 -3.93 -16.33
N ALA A 84 -2.26 -4.27 -15.04
CA ALA A 84 -0.99 -4.67 -14.45
C ALA A 84 -0.58 -6.05 -14.95
N ILE A 85 0.64 -6.17 -15.47
CA ILE A 85 1.15 -7.42 -16.05
C ILE A 85 1.75 -8.33 -14.98
N THR A 86 2.22 -7.73 -13.88
CA THR A 86 2.89 -8.45 -12.79
C THR A 86 2.21 -8.18 -11.45
N ALA A 87 2.33 -9.12 -10.51
CA ALA A 87 1.81 -8.93 -9.15
C ALA A 87 2.45 -7.72 -8.46
N ARG A 88 3.73 -7.48 -8.71
CA ARG A 88 4.47 -6.31 -8.22
C ARG A 88 3.87 -5.00 -8.70
N GLU A 89 3.55 -4.91 -9.99
CA GLU A 89 2.95 -3.71 -10.56
C GLU A 89 1.56 -3.45 -9.97
N ALA A 90 0.71 -4.49 -9.90
CA ALA A 90 -0.60 -4.41 -9.29
C ALA A 90 -0.51 -3.93 -7.83
N TRP A 91 0.40 -4.53 -7.05
CA TRP A 91 0.64 -4.14 -5.66
C TRP A 91 1.12 -2.69 -5.52
N SER A 92 2.06 -2.26 -6.37
CA SER A 92 2.58 -0.89 -6.38
C SER A 92 1.49 0.15 -6.68
N ILE A 93 0.60 -0.15 -7.63
CA ILE A 93 -0.55 0.71 -7.95
C ILE A 93 -1.45 0.86 -6.73
N LEU A 94 -1.82 -0.23 -6.07
CA LEU A 94 -2.66 -0.21 -4.86
C LEU A 94 -2.00 0.59 -3.73
N VAL A 95 -0.72 0.37 -3.47
CA VAL A 95 0.05 1.13 -2.47
C VAL A 95 0.05 2.62 -2.81
N ARG A 96 0.30 2.99 -4.06
CA ARG A 96 0.33 4.39 -4.49
C ARG A 96 -1.03 5.07 -4.36
N CYS A 97 -2.12 4.39 -4.71
CA CYS A 97 -3.49 4.90 -4.57
C CYS A 97 -3.81 5.29 -3.13
N HIS A 98 -3.30 4.54 -2.15
CA HIS A 98 -3.61 4.74 -0.74
C HIS A 98 -2.53 5.52 0.04
N ALA A 99 -1.27 5.50 -0.41
CA ALA A 99 -0.17 6.29 0.17
C ALA A 99 -0.37 7.81 0.00
N GLY A 100 -1.11 8.24 -1.04
CA GLY A 100 -1.51 9.64 -1.20
C GLY A 100 -2.29 10.19 0.02
N GLY A 101 -3.11 9.35 0.65
CA GLY A 101 -3.92 9.74 1.81
C GLY A 101 -3.10 10.02 3.08
N GLU A 102 -2.02 9.28 3.33
CA GLU A 102 -1.14 9.53 4.48
C GLU A 102 -0.34 10.83 4.35
N ASN A 103 0.18 11.12 3.15
CA ASN A 103 0.92 12.37 2.90
C ASN A 103 0.00 13.59 3.03
N ILE A 104 -1.24 13.52 2.55
CA ILE A 104 -2.24 14.59 2.71
C ILE A 104 -2.57 14.82 4.19
N LYS A 105 -2.72 13.76 5.00
CA LYS A 105 -2.95 13.89 6.46
C LYS A 105 -1.77 14.55 7.17
N LYS A 106 -0.53 14.17 6.83
CA LYS A 106 0.70 14.79 7.39
C LYS A 106 0.81 16.26 7.01
N VAL A 107 0.59 16.62 5.75
CA VAL A 107 0.61 18.02 5.28
C VAL A 107 -0.46 18.84 5.99
N LYS A 108 -1.69 18.34 6.10
CA LYS A 108 -2.77 19.02 6.84
C LYS A 108 -2.40 19.24 8.31
N LEU A 109 -1.83 18.23 8.98
CA LEU A 109 -1.39 18.36 10.37
C LEU A 109 -0.27 19.40 10.54
N GLN A 110 0.71 19.41 9.63
CA GLN A 110 1.79 20.41 9.63
C GLN A 110 1.27 21.83 9.40
N THR A 111 0.33 22.00 8.47
CA THR A 111 -0.33 23.29 8.21
C THR A 111 -1.08 23.78 9.45
N LEU A 112 -1.85 22.92 10.12
CA LEU A 112 -2.56 23.27 11.36
C LEU A 112 -1.60 23.66 12.50
N ARG A 113 -0.49 22.93 12.67
CA ARG A 113 0.54 23.28 13.66
C ARG A 113 1.15 24.65 13.38
N ARG A 114 1.45 24.96 12.11
CA ARG A 114 1.99 26.27 11.71
C ARG A 114 1.00 27.40 11.97
N GLN A 115 -0.28 27.19 11.67
CA GLN A 115 -1.35 28.16 11.95
C GLN A 115 -1.49 28.41 13.46
N TYR A 116 -1.47 27.36 14.28
CA TYR A 116 -1.55 27.49 15.73
C TYR A 116 -0.36 28.29 16.30
N SER A 117 0.87 27.94 15.89
CA SER A 117 2.07 28.68 16.30
C SER A 117 2.04 30.15 15.87
N TYR A 118 1.53 30.43 14.67
CA TYR A 118 1.38 31.79 14.16
C TYR A 118 0.35 32.61 14.96
N CYS A 119 -0.82 32.02 15.26
CA CYS A 119 -1.83 32.67 16.10
C CYS A 119 -1.30 32.95 17.51
N ARG A 120 -0.59 31.98 18.10
CA ARG A 120 0.06 32.13 19.41
C ARG A 120 1.07 33.29 19.39
N TRP A 121 1.93 33.34 18.37
CA TRP A 121 2.93 34.40 18.22
C TRP A 121 2.30 35.79 18.08
N LYS A 122 1.22 35.93 17.30
CA LYS A 122 0.47 37.19 17.17
C LYS A 122 -0.14 37.67 18.49
N ILE A 123 -0.67 36.75 19.31
CA ILE A 123 -1.25 37.09 20.62
C ILE A 123 -0.16 37.62 21.56
N VAL A 124 0.99 36.93 21.63
CA VAL A 124 2.12 37.35 22.47
C VAL A 124 2.62 38.74 22.10
N ILE A 125 2.80 39.03 20.80
CA ILE A 125 3.24 40.36 20.36
C ILE A 125 2.23 41.45 20.73
N LYS A 126 0.93 41.19 20.58
CA LYS A 126 -0.10 42.15 20.99
C LYS A 126 -0.01 42.46 22.48
N LEU A 127 0.11 41.43 23.32
CA LEU A 127 0.20 41.59 24.78
C LEU A 127 1.44 42.38 25.21
N VAL A 128 2.60 42.08 24.60
CA VAL A 128 3.85 42.80 24.87
C VAL A 128 3.74 44.27 24.44
N ASN A 129 3.24 44.54 23.24
CA ASN A 129 3.08 45.91 22.73
C ASN A 129 2.04 46.73 23.50
N THR A 130 1.01 46.09 24.06
CA THR A 130 0.07 46.78 24.95
C THR A 130 0.69 47.08 26.31
N SER A 131 1.59 46.23 26.82
CA SER A 131 2.24 46.43 28.13
C SER A 131 3.38 47.44 28.10
N THR A 132 3.98 47.70 26.94
CA THR A 132 5.01 48.75 26.74
C THR A 132 4.44 50.10 26.34
N ARG A 133 3.12 50.21 26.17
CA ARG A 133 2.39 51.47 25.89
C ARG A 133 1.74 52.09 27.13
N PHE A 134 1.92 51.49 28.30
CA PHE A 134 1.66 52.07 29.62
C PHE A 134 3.01 52.31 30.30
#